data_AF-A0A3B1CM05-F1
#
_entry.id   AF-A0A3B1CM05-F1
#
_cell.length_a   1.000
_cell.length_b   1.000
_cell.length_c   1.000
_cell.angle_alpha   90.00
_cell.angle_beta   90.00
_cell.angle_gamma   90.00
#
_symmetry.space_group_name_H-M   'P 1'
#
loop_
_entity.id
_entity.type
_entity.pdbx_description
1 polymer ?
#
loop_
_entity_poly.entity_id
_entity_poly.type
_entity_poly.pdbx_seq_one_letter_code
_entity_poly.pdbx_strand_id
1 'polypeptide(L)'
;RLANFLGQGVIVQRLGDLRRGRRSTPERISSGIVEPTLKDTTPGDLSFVLPYRYLTDIIEMIEALDRIAPGVNSRHTLLYGVEVKFYSMQIKLTPEFESEIENLFAIGDGAGVSRGLVQASASGIMAARAVLKRM
;
A
#
# COMPACT_ATOMS: atom_id res chain seq x y z
N ARG A 1 10.73 -2.42 9.03
CA ARG A 1 12.14 -2.57 9.45
C ARG A 1 12.81 -3.78 8.78
N LEU A 2 12.26 -4.99 8.89
CA LEU A 2 12.85 -6.20 8.28
C LEU A 2 12.91 -6.15 6.74
N ALA A 3 11.88 -5.60 6.08
CA ALA A 3 11.84 -5.46 4.61
C ALA A 3 12.99 -4.62 4.05
N ASN A 4 13.26 -3.44 4.62
CA ASN A 4 14.37 -2.58 4.17
C ASN A 4 15.75 -3.21 4.46
N PHE A 5 15.87 -3.98 5.54
CA PHE A 5 17.12 -4.66 5.90
C PHE A 5 17.43 -5.84 4.96
N LEU A 6 16.43 -6.62 4.57
CA LEU A 6 16.59 -7.79 3.71
C LEU A 6 16.59 -7.45 2.21
N GLY A 7 15.79 -6.45 1.81
CA GLY A 7 15.64 -6.06 0.41
C GLY A 7 16.58 -4.95 -0.03
N GLN A 8 17.13 -4.14 0.88
CA GLN A 8 17.79 -2.86 0.55
C GLN A 8 16.93 -1.96 -0.38
N GLY A 9 15.60 -2.12 -0.33
CA GLY A 9 14.66 -1.58 -1.30
C GLY A 9 13.38 -2.43 -1.37
N VAL A 10 12.54 -2.20 -2.38
CA VAL A 10 11.31 -2.99 -2.60
C VAL A 10 11.68 -4.38 -3.13
N ILE A 11 11.17 -5.43 -2.49
CA ILE A 11 11.35 -6.81 -2.93
C ILE A 11 10.38 -7.09 -4.08
N VAL A 12 10.90 -7.68 -5.16
CA VAL A 12 10.08 -8.20 -6.26
C VAL A 12 10.19 -9.73 -6.32
N GLN A 13 9.04 -10.40 -6.45
CA GLN A 13 8.98 -11.85 -6.58
C GLN A 13 7.92 -12.25 -7.61
N ARG A 14 8.24 -13.21 -8.50
CA ARG A 14 7.23 -13.81 -9.37
C ARG A 14 6.26 -14.64 -8.55
N LEU A 15 4.96 -14.52 -8.81
CA LEU A 15 3.91 -15.32 -8.18
C LEU A 15 4.19 -16.83 -8.33
N GLY A 16 4.70 -17.26 -9.49
CA GLY A 16 5.08 -18.65 -9.69
C GLY A 16 6.27 -19.10 -8.84
N ASP A 17 7.22 -18.20 -8.52
CA ASP A 17 8.34 -18.50 -7.63
C ASP A 17 7.86 -18.55 -6.16
N LEU A 18 6.98 -17.64 -5.75
CA LEU A 18 6.32 -17.65 -4.43
C LEU A 18 5.57 -18.97 -4.17
N ARG A 19 4.73 -19.43 -5.12
CA ARG A 19 4.01 -20.71 -5.00
C ARG A 19 4.91 -21.94 -4.88
N ARG A 20 6.12 -21.86 -5.43
CA ARG A 20 7.11 -22.94 -5.32
C ARG A 20 7.95 -22.84 -4.04
N GLY A 21 7.65 -21.90 -3.15
CA GLY A 21 8.40 -21.67 -1.92
C GLY A 21 9.85 -21.28 -2.20
N ARG A 22 10.10 -20.51 -3.27
CA ARG A 22 11.46 -20.09 -3.63
C ARG A 22 11.55 -18.60 -3.94
N ARG A 23 12.72 -18.04 -3.65
CA ARG A 23 13.08 -16.69 -4.04
C ARG A 23 13.11 -16.50 -5.56
N SER A 24 12.81 -15.28 -5.99
CA SER A 24 13.20 -14.81 -7.32
C SER A 24 14.66 -14.38 -7.34
N THR A 25 15.28 -14.44 -8.53
CA THR A 25 16.64 -13.97 -8.83
C THR A 25 16.59 -13.03 -10.04
N PRO A 26 17.63 -12.22 -10.31
CA PRO A 26 17.66 -11.36 -11.49
C PRO A 26 17.39 -12.11 -12.79
N GLU A 27 18.01 -13.28 -12.99
CA GLU A 27 17.86 -14.13 -14.18
C GLU A 27 16.43 -14.67 -14.29
N ARG A 28 15.83 -15.00 -13.14
CA ARG A 28 14.43 -15.43 -13.08
C ARG A 28 13.51 -14.27 -13.45
N ILE A 29 13.72 -13.08 -12.93
CA ILE A 29 12.89 -11.92 -13.28
C ILE A 29 13.02 -11.61 -14.78
N SER A 30 14.23 -11.59 -15.31
CA SER A 30 14.48 -11.32 -16.74
C SER A 30 13.96 -12.42 -17.68
N SER A 31 13.87 -13.67 -17.22
CA SER A 31 13.23 -14.75 -17.99
C SER A 31 11.69 -14.67 -18.03
N GLY A 32 11.08 -13.70 -17.34
CA GLY A 32 9.64 -13.48 -17.34
C GLY A 32 9.16 -12.74 -18.59
N ILE A 33 7.86 -12.85 -18.87
CA ILE A 33 7.22 -12.06 -19.94
C ILE A 33 6.73 -10.69 -19.47
N VAL A 34 6.82 -10.41 -18.16
CA VAL A 34 6.40 -9.15 -17.53
C VAL A 34 7.66 -8.40 -17.10
N GLU A 35 7.81 -7.18 -17.60
CA GLU A 35 8.93 -6.31 -17.23
C GLU A 35 8.63 -5.56 -15.91
N PRO A 36 9.59 -5.49 -14.97
CA PRO A 36 9.44 -4.65 -13.80
C PRO A 36 9.32 -3.16 -14.15
N THR A 37 8.28 -2.52 -13.63
CA THR A 37 8.04 -1.08 -13.80
C THR A 37 8.86 -0.26 -12.81
N LEU A 38 8.96 -0.74 -11.56
CA LEU A 38 9.88 -0.17 -10.57
C LEU A 38 11.29 -0.73 -10.81
N LYS A 39 12.19 0.13 -11.30
CA LYS A 39 13.57 -0.26 -11.67
C LYS A 39 14.44 -0.53 -10.45
N ASP A 40 14.22 0.21 -9.37
CA ASP A 40 14.94 0.05 -8.10
C ASP A 40 14.26 -1.01 -7.22
N THR A 41 14.40 -2.28 -7.62
CA THR A 41 13.85 -3.43 -6.89
C THR A 41 14.86 -4.55 -6.74
N THR A 42 14.72 -5.30 -5.66
CA THR A 42 15.58 -6.43 -5.33
C THR A 42 14.81 -7.73 -5.51
N PRO A 43 15.22 -8.63 -6.44
CA PRO A 43 14.63 -9.95 -6.56
C PRO A 43 14.81 -10.76 -5.27
N GLY A 44 13.71 -11.22 -4.69
CA GLY A 44 13.74 -11.82 -3.36
C GLY A 44 12.60 -12.78 -3.07
N ASP A 45 12.37 -12.99 -1.78
CA ASP A 45 11.31 -13.84 -1.24
C ASP A 45 10.48 -13.05 -0.23
N LEU A 46 9.21 -12.84 -0.55
CA LEU A 46 8.27 -12.09 0.30
C LEU A 46 7.97 -12.84 1.61
N SER A 47 8.20 -14.15 1.68
CA SER A 47 8.00 -14.94 2.92
C SER A 47 8.97 -14.58 4.05
N PHE A 48 10.08 -13.91 3.75
CA PHE A 48 10.97 -13.40 4.79
C PHE A 48 10.49 -12.10 5.43
N VAL A 49 9.52 -11.41 4.83
CA VAL A 49 9.08 -10.07 5.26
C VAL A 49 7.60 -10.01 5.58
N LEU A 50 6.81 -10.98 5.10
CA LEU A 50 5.40 -11.13 5.38
C LEU A 50 5.14 -12.44 6.16
N PRO A 51 4.38 -12.38 7.26
CA PRO A 51 3.82 -13.57 7.90
C PRO A 51 3.09 -14.48 6.92
N TYR A 52 3.20 -15.79 7.13
CA TYR A 52 2.58 -16.82 6.28
C TYR A 52 1.09 -16.55 6.01
N ARG A 53 0.32 -16.17 7.03
CA ARG A 53 -1.11 -15.89 6.90
C ARG A 53 -1.40 -14.81 5.85
N TYR A 54 -0.66 -13.69 5.85
CA TYR A 54 -0.85 -12.64 4.86
C TYR A 54 -0.47 -13.07 3.45
N LEU A 55 0.57 -13.90 3.31
CA LEU A 55 0.92 -14.47 2.00
C LEU A 55 -0.17 -15.38 1.48
N THR A 56 -0.72 -16.25 2.33
CA THR A 56 -1.86 -17.10 1.96
C THR A 56 -3.05 -16.26 1.53
N ASP A 57 -3.43 -15.25 2.31
CA ASP A 57 -4.54 -14.35 1.99
C ASP A 57 -4.32 -13.64 0.63
N ILE A 58 -3.09 -13.20 0.33
CA ILE A 58 -2.73 -12.57 -0.95
C ILE A 58 -2.86 -13.58 -2.10
N ILE A 59 -2.37 -14.82 -1.93
CA ILE A 59 -2.45 -15.85 -2.98
C ILE A 59 -3.90 -16.21 -3.26
N GLU A 60 -4.71 -16.43 -2.22
CA GLU A 60 -6.15 -16.74 -2.34
C GLU A 60 -6.91 -15.58 -2.99
N MET A 61 -6.60 -14.33 -2.64
CA MET A 61 -7.16 -13.14 -3.28
C MET A 61 -6.83 -13.11 -4.77
N ILE A 62 -5.58 -13.38 -5.18
CA ILE A 62 -5.19 -13.39 -6.60
C ILE A 62 -5.91 -14.51 -7.36
N GLU A 63 -6.09 -15.68 -6.74
CA GLU A 63 -6.85 -16.79 -7.32
C GLU A 63 -8.33 -16.44 -7.53
N ALA A 64 -8.95 -15.77 -6.55
CA ALA A 64 -10.31 -15.27 -6.69
C ALA A 64 -10.41 -14.19 -7.77
N LEU A 65 -9.45 -13.26 -7.81
CA LEU A 65 -9.42 -12.14 -8.75
C LEU A 65 -9.28 -12.60 -10.20
N ASP A 66 -8.61 -13.72 -10.45
CA ASP A 66 -8.45 -14.29 -11.80
C ASP A 66 -9.78 -14.65 -12.47
N ARG A 67 -10.82 -14.95 -11.67
CA ARG A 67 -12.18 -15.18 -12.19
C ARG A 67 -12.81 -13.92 -12.77
N ILE A 68 -12.37 -12.75 -12.32
CA ILE A 68 -12.87 -11.43 -12.73
C ILE A 68 -11.96 -10.82 -13.80
N ALA A 69 -10.64 -10.97 -13.65
CA ALA A 69 -9.63 -10.44 -14.54
C ALA A 69 -8.64 -11.55 -14.95
N PRO A 70 -8.98 -12.37 -15.97
CA PRO A 70 -8.17 -13.51 -16.36
C PRO A 70 -6.73 -13.12 -16.69
N GLY A 71 -5.77 -13.85 -16.13
CA GLY A 71 -4.33 -13.66 -16.37
C GLY A 71 -3.59 -12.99 -15.22
N VAL A 72 -4.29 -12.36 -14.26
CA VAL A 72 -3.68 -11.82 -13.03
C VAL A 72 -3.01 -12.92 -12.20
N ASN A 73 -3.50 -14.16 -12.25
CA ASN A 73 -2.92 -15.30 -11.55
C ASN A 73 -1.81 -16.03 -12.35
N SER A 74 -1.26 -15.38 -13.37
CA SER A 74 -0.13 -15.91 -14.15
C SER A 74 1.10 -16.18 -13.27
N ARG A 75 1.84 -17.24 -13.59
CA ARG A 75 3.15 -17.52 -12.97
C ARG A 75 4.17 -16.38 -13.18
N HIS A 76 3.93 -15.52 -14.15
CA HIS A 76 4.78 -14.37 -14.49
C HIS A 76 4.36 -13.07 -13.79
N THR A 77 3.23 -13.05 -13.08
CA THR A 77 2.80 -11.91 -12.27
C THR A 77 3.89 -11.53 -11.27
N LEU A 78 4.24 -10.24 -11.24
CA LEU A 78 5.23 -9.69 -10.32
C LEU A 78 4.53 -9.14 -9.07
N LEU A 79 4.95 -9.63 -7.92
CA LEU A 79 4.54 -9.14 -6.62
C LEU A 79 5.63 -8.22 -6.08
N TYR A 80 5.24 -6.98 -5.77
CA TYR A 80 6.12 -6.01 -5.13
C TYR A 80 5.73 -5.87 -3.66
N GLY A 81 6.72 -5.91 -2.77
CA GLY A 81 6.46 -5.75 -1.35
C GLY A 81 7.72 -5.42 -0.54
N VAL A 82 7.57 -5.02 0.72
CA VAL A 82 6.30 -4.79 1.42
C VAL A 82 5.95 -3.31 1.34
N GLU A 83 4.76 -3.00 0.82
CA GLU A 83 4.19 -1.66 0.94
C GLU A 83 3.58 -1.50 2.33
N VAL A 84 4.07 -0.52 3.11
CA VAL A 84 3.51 -0.20 4.42
C VAL A 84 3.19 1.29 4.46
N LYS A 85 1.91 1.60 4.63
CA LYS A 85 1.45 2.96 4.98
C LYS A 85 0.95 2.91 6.41
N PHE A 86 1.66 3.56 7.31
CA PHE A 86 1.21 3.70 8.69
C PHE A 86 -0.01 4.61 8.70
N TYR A 87 -1.07 4.18 9.38
CA TYR A 87 -2.25 4.99 9.56
C TYR A 87 -1.90 6.23 10.40
N SER A 88 -2.45 7.37 10.00
CA SER A 88 -2.53 8.54 10.87
C SER A 88 -3.39 8.19 12.08
N MET A 89 -2.98 8.64 13.27
CA MET A 89 -3.87 8.60 14.43
C MET A 89 -5.08 9.48 14.10
N GLN A 90 -6.29 8.93 14.21
CA GLN A 90 -7.49 9.72 14.01
C GLN A 90 -7.56 10.76 15.12
N ILE A 91 -7.36 12.03 14.75
CA ILE A 91 -7.40 13.14 15.69
C ILE A 91 -8.87 13.33 16.10
N LYS A 92 -9.10 13.65 17.37
CA LYS A 92 -10.44 14.01 17.84
C LYS A 92 -10.77 15.40 17.31
N LEU A 93 -11.82 15.48 16.50
CA LEU A 93 -12.24 16.71 15.82
C LEU A 93 -13.72 16.98 16.02
N THR A 94 -14.09 18.26 15.98
CA THR A 94 -15.49 18.69 15.86
C THR A 94 -16.02 18.41 14.45
N PRO A 95 -17.34 18.53 14.20
CA PRO A 95 -17.90 18.45 12.84
C PRO A 95 -17.36 19.49 11.86
N GLU A 96 -16.70 20.53 12.37
CA GLU A 96 -16.06 21.62 11.60
C GLU A 96 -14.56 21.40 11.40
N PHE A 97 -14.05 20.23 11.80
CA PHE A 97 -12.64 19.83 11.73
C PHE A 97 -11.70 20.61 12.65
N GLU A 98 -12.24 21.20 13.71
CA GLU A 98 -11.43 21.81 14.76
C GLU A 98 -10.97 20.74 15.76
N SER A 99 -9.72 20.82 16.19
CA SER A 99 -9.15 19.96 17.22
C SER A 99 -9.57 20.38 18.63
N GLU A 100 -9.05 19.67 19.62
CA GLU A 100 -9.21 20.06 21.02
C GLU A 100 -8.44 21.35 21.38
N ILE A 101 -7.57 21.82 20.48
CA ILE A 101 -6.91 23.12 20.57
C ILE A 101 -7.74 24.14 19.78
N GLU A 102 -8.18 25.19 20.48
CA GLU A 102 -8.97 26.27 19.90
C GLU A 102 -8.26 26.92 18.71
N ASN A 103 -9.01 27.16 17.63
CA ASN A 103 -8.55 27.70 16.36
C ASN A 103 -7.48 26.86 15.63
N LEU A 104 -7.25 25.60 16.06
CA LEU A 104 -6.42 24.64 15.33
C LEU A 104 -7.30 23.62 14.60
N PHE A 105 -7.27 23.67 13.28
CA PHE A 105 -8.03 22.77 12.41
C PHE A 105 -7.13 21.70 11.79
N ALA A 106 -7.64 20.48 11.65
CA ALA A 106 -6.92 19.39 11.01
C ALA A 106 -7.81 18.69 9.98
N ILE A 107 -7.28 18.49 8.77
CA ILE A 107 -8.02 18.01 7.61
C ILE A 107 -7.24 16.91 6.87
N GLY A 108 -7.91 16.23 5.94
CA GLY A 108 -7.28 15.28 5.06
C GLY A 108 -6.81 13.97 5.73
N ASP A 109 -5.99 13.23 4.99
CA ASP A 109 -5.55 11.89 5.39
C ASP A 109 -4.66 11.95 6.65
N GLY A 110 -3.86 13.01 6.80
CA GLY A 110 -2.99 13.21 7.97
C GLY A 110 -3.76 13.37 9.30
N ALA A 111 -4.99 13.88 9.25
CA ALA A 111 -5.89 13.99 10.40
C ALA A 111 -6.71 12.72 10.65
N GLY A 112 -6.65 11.75 9.74
CA GLY A 112 -7.49 10.54 9.75
C GLY A 112 -8.93 10.78 9.29
N VAL A 113 -9.18 11.91 8.59
CA VAL A 113 -10.52 12.33 8.14
C VAL A 113 -10.89 11.74 6.78
N SER A 114 -9.90 11.52 5.92
CA SER A 114 -10.10 11.04 4.55
C SER A 114 -9.20 9.85 4.20
N ARG A 115 -9.50 9.23 3.06
CA ARG A 115 -8.67 8.19 2.43
C ARG A 115 -8.56 8.39 0.91
N GLY A 116 -8.56 9.66 0.49
CA GLY A 116 -8.60 9.99 -0.93
C GLY A 116 -8.68 11.48 -1.20
N LEU A 117 -8.20 11.85 -2.40
CA LEU A 117 -8.01 13.24 -2.81
C LEU A 117 -9.28 14.10 -2.71
N VAL A 118 -10.43 13.54 -3.10
CA VAL A 118 -11.71 14.26 -3.10
C VAL A 118 -12.17 14.55 -1.68
N GLN A 119 -12.12 13.55 -0.79
CA GLN A 119 -12.51 13.70 0.61
C GLN A 119 -11.55 14.66 1.35
N ALA A 120 -10.25 14.56 1.10
CA ALA A 120 -9.26 15.47 1.66
C ALA A 120 -9.55 16.92 1.26
N SER A 121 -9.77 17.15 -0.03
CA SER A 121 -10.12 18.48 -0.57
C SER A 121 -11.42 19.02 0.03
N ALA A 122 -12.46 18.18 0.12
CA ALA A 122 -13.74 18.56 0.70
C ALA A 122 -13.62 18.96 2.18
N SER A 123 -12.84 18.20 2.97
CA SER A 123 -12.58 18.55 4.38
C SER A 123 -11.87 19.90 4.53
N GLY A 124 -10.95 20.23 3.60
CA GLY A 124 -10.31 21.54 3.57
C GLY A 124 -11.27 22.70 3.31
N ILE A 125 -12.19 22.53 2.35
CA ILE A 125 -13.22 23.54 2.08
C ILE A 125 -14.13 23.74 3.31
N MET A 126 -14.51 22.66 3.98
CA MET A 126 -15.34 22.73 5.18
C MET A 126 -14.64 23.46 6.33
N ALA A 127 -13.38 23.11 6.63
CA ALA A 127 -12.59 23.79 7.66
C ALA A 127 -12.40 25.27 7.33
N ALA A 128 -12.06 25.61 6.08
CA ALA A 128 -11.92 27.00 5.64
C ALA A 128 -13.21 27.81 5.83
N ARG A 129 -14.39 27.22 5.55
CA ARG A 129 -15.69 27.87 5.79
C ARG A 129 -15.96 28.05 7.28
N ALA A 130 -15.52 27.13 8.14
CA ALA A 130 -15.66 27.28 9.60
C ALA A 130 -14.77 28.43 10.12
N VAL A 131 -13.53 28.52 9.65
CA VAL A 131 -12.62 29.62 9.96
C VAL A 131 -13.23 30.96 9.54
N LEU A 132 -13.72 31.06 8.30
CA LEU A 132 -14.31 32.30 7.77
C LEU A 132 -15.54 32.79 8.55
N LYS A 133 -16.31 31.90 9.20
CA LYS A 133 -17.47 32.29 10.02
C LYS A 133 -17.09 32.91 11.37
N ARG A 134 -15.84 32.76 11.78
CA ARG A 134 -15.31 33.22 13.09
C ARG A 134 -14.46 34.50 12.96
N MET A 135 -14.25 34.98 11.74
CA MET A 135 -13.67 36.28 11.43
C MET A 135 -14.75 37.35 11.42
#